data_AF-A0A4Q2YQ28-F1
#
_entry.id   AF-A0A4Q2YQ28-F1
#
_cell.length_a   1.000
_cell.length_b   1.000
_cell.length_c   1.000
_cell.angle_alpha   90.00
_cell.angle_beta   90.00
_cell.angle_gamma   90.00
#
_symmetry.space_group_name_H-M   'P 1'
#
loop_
_entity.id
_entity.type
_entity.pdbx_description
1 polymer ?
#
loop_
_entity_poly.entity_id
_entity_poly.type
_entity_poly.pdbx_seq_one_letter_code
_entity_poly.pdbx_strand_id
1 'polypeptide(L)'
;MPGRLLAKPRIKGAAQTIRLSGARAQVEVVEDELGVPHVRAASLHDAFFGQGYLVARDRLFQIDIDHRRDMGRMAEAFGPQFVAADRAARLFHYRGDIAAELAALSPDVLECAQGYVAGVNARIEELAADPAQLPLEYGILGISPLRWQVADLVRGRGIGMGDADDEVRRAQLRARGLLDAEQLMMPLRPAWSFTVPEGLDVAAVGDADLGVLDPANRPIDFNPVQEARLDPEQRWTDRFALGSNAWTIAPSRSATGRPILANDPHLGIGRASPRHMCHLTAPGLDVIGAGAPGLPGIMQGHTDRFAFGRTNFHIDQTDLFILRTKEGDPGRYWHKGKWKAFETFEDEIAVKGAPPERVTLRYAAGRPIVSQDAARNRAVAFATVSMLPGANMRFAIIAINLSKDWASLRQA
;
A
#
# COMPACT_ATOMS: atom_id res chain seq x y z
N MET A 1 33.75 33.95 -7.20
CA MET A 1 34.44 33.37 -6.03
C MET A 1 35.14 32.09 -6.48
N PRO A 2 36.45 31.92 -6.20
CA PRO A 2 37.20 30.72 -6.54
C PRO A 2 36.64 29.51 -5.78
N GLY A 3 36.85 28.32 -6.35
CA GLY A 3 36.25 27.07 -5.89
C GLY A 3 36.47 26.78 -4.41
N ARG A 4 35.38 26.46 -3.70
CA ARG A 4 35.44 25.77 -2.42
C ARG A 4 35.27 24.28 -2.66
N LEU A 5 36.37 23.54 -2.57
CA LEU A 5 36.33 22.11 -2.32
C LEU A 5 35.89 21.91 -0.87
N LEU A 6 34.64 21.53 -0.65
CA LEU A 6 34.22 20.97 0.64
C LEU A 6 34.63 19.50 0.65
N ALA A 7 35.88 19.23 1.05
CA ALA A 7 36.33 17.89 1.36
C ALA A 7 36.53 17.75 2.87
N LYS A 8 35.62 17.01 3.51
CA LYS A 8 35.90 15.89 4.43
C LYS A 8 34.55 15.28 4.85
N PRO A 9 34.27 13.99 4.56
CA PRO A 9 33.20 13.29 5.26
C PRO A 9 33.58 13.26 6.74
N ARG A 10 32.67 13.77 7.57
CA ARG A 10 32.87 13.89 9.02
C ARG A 10 32.19 12.77 9.78
N ILE A 11 32.00 11.60 9.17
CA ILE A 11 31.54 10.40 9.87
C ILE A 11 32.79 9.61 10.30
N LYS A 12 33.27 9.88 11.52
CA LYS A 12 34.16 8.95 12.23
C LYS A 12 33.29 7.82 12.79
N GLY A 13 32.81 6.95 11.91
CA GLY A 13 32.20 5.68 12.29
C GLY A 13 33.28 4.59 12.33
N ALA A 14 33.28 3.76 13.37
CA ALA A 14 34.03 2.51 13.29
C ALA A 14 33.36 1.62 12.24
N ALA A 15 34.13 0.97 11.37
CA ALA A 15 33.60 -0.06 10.50
C ALA A 15 33.06 -1.19 11.38
N GLN A 16 31.75 -1.46 11.31
CA GLN A 16 31.11 -2.55 12.01
C GLN A 16 30.82 -3.67 11.02
N THR A 17 31.20 -4.90 11.38
CA THR A 17 30.79 -6.10 10.65
C THR A 17 29.78 -6.86 11.49
N ILE A 18 28.60 -7.10 10.93
CA ILE A 18 27.51 -7.85 11.56
C ILE A 18 27.29 -9.12 10.73
N ARG A 19 27.13 -10.26 11.40
CA ARG A 19 26.77 -11.51 10.74
C ARG A 19 25.28 -11.71 10.85
N LEU A 20 24.59 -11.70 9.71
CA LEU A 20 23.14 -11.80 9.62
C LEU A 20 22.77 -13.07 8.85
N SER A 21 21.71 -13.74 9.29
CA SER A 21 21.05 -14.81 8.54
C SER A 21 20.40 -14.23 7.28
N GLY A 22 20.35 -15.03 6.21
CA GLY A 22 19.63 -14.69 4.98
C GLY A 22 20.46 -13.96 3.90
N ALA A 23 21.52 -13.23 4.24
CA ALA A 23 22.45 -12.71 3.23
C ALA A 23 23.20 -13.86 2.54
N ARG A 24 23.35 -13.81 1.22
CA ARG A 24 24.07 -14.84 0.42
C ARG A 24 25.54 -14.52 0.25
N ALA A 25 25.89 -13.24 0.24
CA ALA A 25 27.25 -12.73 0.18
C ALA A 25 27.42 -11.48 1.06
N GLN A 26 28.62 -10.91 1.07
CA GLN A 26 28.91 -9.66 1.77
C GLN A 26 28.11 -8.50 1.16
N VAL A 27 27.47 -7.71 2.03
CA VAL A 27 26.81 -6.44 1.68
C VAL A 27 27.59 -5.31 2.34
N GLU A 28 28.04 -4.34 1.55
CA GLU A 28 28.69 -3.13 2.05
C GLU A 28 27.65 -2.02 2.14
N VAL A 29 27.60 -1.30 3.27
CA VAL A 29 26.77 -0.11 3.44
C VAL A 29 27.66 1.06 3.81
N VAL A 30 27.57 2.13 3.02
CA VAL A 30 28.24 3.41 3.31
C VAL A 30 27.17 4.48 3.45
N GLU A 31 27.09 5.14 4.60
CA GLU A 31 26.20 6.29 4.79
C GLU A 31 26.91 7.58 4.41
N ASP A 32 26.22 8.42 3.63
CA ASP A 32 26.73 9.75 3.26
C ASP A 32 26.50 10.78 4.36
N GLU A 33 26.89 12.03 4.09
CA GLU A 33 26.77 13.14 5.04
C GLU A 33 25.33 13.54 5.41
N LEU A 34 24.34 13.08 4.64
CA LEU A 34 22.91 13.27 4.90
C LEU A 34 22.28 12.04 5.56
N GLY A 35 23.08 11.01 5.85
CA GLY A 35 22.62 9.74 6.41
C GLY A 35 21.93 8.85 5.37
N VAL A 36 22.13 9.09 4.07
CA VAL A 36 21.59 8.22 3.02
C VAL A 36 22.49 6.98 2.90
N PRO A 37 21.94 5.77 3.09
CA PRO A 37 22.72 4.55 2.94
C PRO A 37 22.91 4.18 1.46
N HIS A 38 24.16 3.92 1.10
CA HIS A 38 24.57 3.33 -0.17
C HIS A 38 24.93 1.86 0.02
N VAL A 39 24.07 0.97 -0.46
CA VAL A 39 24.19 -0.48 -0.40
C VAL A 39 24.90 -0.99 -1.65
N ARG A 40 26.01 -1.70 -1.48
CA ARG A 40 26.69 -2.44 -2.56
C ARG A 40 26.65 -3.93 -2.28
N ALA A 41 26.25 -4.70 -3.28
CA ALA A 41 26.12 -6.13 -3.17
C ALA A 41 26.54 -6.87 -4.46
N ALA A 42 26.81 -8.16 -4.33
CA ALA A 42 27.18 -9.02 -5.46
C ALA A 42 25.97 -9.62 -6.20
N SER A 43 24.76 -9.48 -5.66
CA SER A 43 23.52 -10.02 -6.22
C SER A 43 22.33 -9.08 -5.99
N LEU A 44 21.27 -9.22 -6.80
CA LEU A 44 20.02 -8.49 -6.61
C LEU A 44 19.39 -8.81 -5.25
N HIS A 45 19.38 -10.09 -4.88
CA HIS A 45 18.92 -10.53 -3.57
C HIS A 45 19.58 -9.75 -2.43
N ASP A 46 20.92 -9.67 -2.44
CA ASP A 46 21.68 -9.07 -1.35
C ASP A 46 21.58 -7.54 -1.32
N ALA A 47 21.39 -6.89 -2.48
CA ALA A 47 21.10 -5.45 -2.53
C ALA A 47 19.76 -5.13 -1.85
N PHE A 48 18.71 -5.89 -2.17
CA PHE A 48 17.40 -5.71 -1.56
C PHE A 48 17.36 -6.22 -0.10
N PHE A 49 18.16 -7.23 0.25
CA PHE A 49 18.40 -7.62 1.65
C PHE A 49 18.97 -6.46 2.46
N GLY A 50 20.00 -5.77 1.95
CA GLY A 50 20.53 -4.57 2.58
C GLY A 50 19.46 -3.49 2.73
N GLN A 51 18.65 -3.25 1.69
CA GLN A 51 17.53 -2.31 1.76
C GLN A 51 16.54 -2.67 2.88
N GLY A 52 16.06 -3.92 2.93
CA GLY A 52 15.09 -4.39 3.92
C GLY A 52 15.63 -4.31 5.35
N TYR A 53 16.90 -4.68 5.55
CA TYR A 53 17.56 -4.58 6.85
C TYR A 53 17.67 -3.12 7.32
N LEU A 54 18.07 -2.19 6.45
CA LEU A 54 18.21 -0.77 6.79
C LEU A 54 16.85 -0.11 7.06
N VAL A 55 15.83 -0.43 6.26
CA VAL A 55 14.46 0.03 6.52
C VAL A 55 13.97 -0.48 7.87
N ALA A 56 14.21 -1.76 8.20
CA ALA A 56 13.86 -2.28 9.52
C ALA A 56 14.69 -1.62 10.64
N ARG A 57 16.00 -1.42 10.46
CA ARG A 57 16.84 -0.72 11.44
C ARG A 57 16.27 0.66 11.78
N ASP A 58 15.83 1.40 10.77
CA ASP A 58 15.40 2.78 10.92
C ASP A 58 13.91 2.93 11.27
N ARG A 59 13.07 2.02 10.80
CA ARG A 59 11.60 2.18 10.73
C ARG A 59 10.80 0.96 11.19
N LEU A 60 11.40 0.04 11.97
CA LEU A 60 10.75 -1.24 12.34
C LEU A 60 9.33 -1.07 12.88
N PHE A 61 9.14 -0.18 13.87
CA PHE A 61 7.84 0.02 14.48
C PHE A 61 6.80 0.53 13.48
N GLN A 62 7.18 1.51 12.63
CA GLN A 62 6.32 2.01 11.56
C GLN A 62 5.87 0.87 10.62
N ILE A 63 6.82 0.11 10.07
CA ILE A 63 6.50 -0.93 9.07
C ILE A 63 5.77 -2.12 9.70
N ASP A 64 6.02 -2.45 10.97
CA ASP A 64 5.32 -3.52 11.68
C ASP A 64 3.85 -3.17 11.94
N ILE A 65 3.57 -1.92 12.33
CA ILE A 65 2.19 -1.46 12.53
C ILE A 65 1.43 -1.40 11.19
N ASP A 66 2.07 -0.89 10.13
CA ASP A 66 1.49 -0.91 8.79
C ASP A 66 1.21 -2.35 8.32
N HIS A 67 2.14 -3.27 8.58
CA HIS A 67 2.00 -4.68 8.24
C HIS A 67 0.88 -5.37 9.04
N ARG A 68 0.77 -5.10 10.36
CA ARG A 68 -0.33 -5.58 11.21
C ARG A 68 -1.69 -5.10 10.71
N ARG A 69 -1.79 -3.83 10.34
CA ARG A 69 -3.02 -3.26 9.76
C ARG A 69 -3.37 -3.96 8.44
N ASP A 70 -2.41 -4.09 7.54
CA ASP A 70 -2.62 -4.74 6.23
C ASP A 70 -3.07 -6.19 6.38
N MET A 71 -2.51 -6.92 7.36
CA MET A 71 -2.83 -8.33 7.62
C MET A 71 -4.03 -8.54 8.55
N GLY A 72 -4.62 -7.46 9.08
CA GLY A 72 -5.70 -7.54 10.07
C GLY A 72 -5.27 -8.28 11.35
N ARG A 73 -4.23 -7.76 12.00
CA ARG A 73 -3.64 -8.26 13.26
C ARG A 73 -3.41 -7.15 14.30
N MET A 74 -4.19 -6.07 14.23
CA MET A 74 -4.12 -4.98 15.21
C MET A 74 -4.78 -5.38 16.53
N ALA A 75 -5.87 -6.15 16.52
CA ALA A 75 -6.54 -6.62 17.74
C ALA A 75 -5.64 -7.51 18.60
N GLU A 76 -4.75 -8.28 17.97
CA GLU A 76 -3.73 -9.09 18.64
C GLU A 76 -2.77 -8.22 19.48
N ALA A 77 -2.46 -7.01 19.02
CA ALA A 77 -1.53 -6.09 19.68
C ALA A 77 -2.22 -5.11 20.64
N PHE A 78 -3.44 -4.68 20.31
CA PHE A 78 -4.08 -3.52 20.92
C PHE A 78 -5.44 -3.80 21.55
N GLY A 79 -6.04 -4.97 21.30
CA GLY A 79 -7.26 -5.42 21.97
C GLY A 79 -8.55 -5.26 21.16
N PRO A 80 -9.71 -5.49 21.79
CA PRO A 80 -11.00 -5.70 21.13
C PRO A 80 -11.45 -4.56 20.20
N GLN A 81 -11.06 -3.32 20.48
CA GLN A 81 -11.44 -2.15 19.69
C GLN A 81 -10.93 -2.20 18.23
N PHE A 82 -9.95 -3.06 17.94
CA PHE A 82 -9.40 -3.25 16.59
C PHE A 82 -9.99 -4.45 15.84
N VAL A 83 -10.89 -5.24 16.42
CA VAL A 83 -11.48 -6.41 15.74
C VAL A 83 -12.21 -6.00 14.46
N ALA A 84 -12.99 -4.92 14.50
CA ALA A 84 -13.66 -4.39 13.31
C ALA A 84 -12.64 -4.00 12.22
N ALA A 85 -11.47 -3.49 12.62
CA ALA A 85 -10.36 -3.18 11.72
C ALA A 85 -9.79 -4.40 11.04
N ASP A 86 -9.49 -5.41 11.85
CA ASP A 86 -8.89 -6.63 11.39
C ASP A 86 -9.84 -7.40 10.47
N ARG A 87 -11.13 -7.43 10.80
CA ARG A 87 -12.17 -7.99 9.93
C ARG A 87 -12.25 -7.25 8.61
N ALA A 88 -12.22 -5.91 8.62
CA ALA A 88 -12.24 -5.11 7.40
C ALA A 88 -11.00 -5.40 6.55
N ALA A 89 -9.79 -5.34 7.10
CA ALA A 89 -8.56 -5.63 6.36
C ALA A 89 -8.60 -7.02 5.69
N ARG A 90 -9.01 -8.05 6.43
CA ARG A 90 -9.14 -9.44 5.94
C ARG A 90 -10.25 -9.64 4.90
N LEU A 91 -11.25 -8.76 4.86
CA LEU A 91 -12.29 -8.74 3.83
C LEU A 91 -11.73 -8.32 2.46
N PHE A 92 -10.66 -7.52 2.42
CA PHE A 92 -10.01 -7.06 1.17
C PHE A 92 -8.71 -7.80 0.84
N HIS A 93 -8.37 -8.86 1.59
CA HIS A 93 -7.24 -9.71 1.24
C HIS A 93 -7.47 -10.40 -0.11
N TYR A 94 -6.40 -10.53 -0.88
CA TYR A 94 -6.42 -11.37 -2.07
C TYR A 94 -6.62 -12.83 -1.66
N ARG A 95 -7.65 -13.47 -2.24
CA ARG A 95 -8.02 -14.87 -1.96
C ARG A 95 -7.75 -15.82 -3.13
N GLY A 96 -7.17 -15.33 -4.22
CA GLY A 96 -6.71 -16.17 -5.32
C GLY A 96 -5.44 -16.95 -4.97
N ASP A 97 -4.84 -17.56 -5.99
CA ASP A 97 -3.65 -18.37 -5.85
C ASP A 97 -2.39 -17.50 -5.71
N ILE A 98 -1.87 -17.41 -4.49
CA ILE A 98 -0.64 -16.65 -4.19
C ILE A 98 0.58 -17.25 -4.88
N ALA A 99 0.66 -18.57 -5.00
CA ALA A 99 1.80 -19.21 -5.65
C ALA A 99 1.80 -18.90 -7.15
N ALA A 100 0.63 -18.88 -7.78
CA ALA A 100 0.49 -18.46 -9.18
C ALA A 100 0.85 -16.96 -9.38
N GLU A 101 0.44 -16.06 -8.47
CA GLU A 101 0.84 -14.65 -8.52
C GLU A 101 2.36 -14.48 -8.45
N LEU A 102 3.02 -15.20 -7.54
CA LEU A 102 4.49 -15.14 -7.40
C LEU A 102 5.21 -15.77 -8.59
N ALA A 103 4.69 -16.88 -9.12
CA ALA A 103 5.26 -17.57 -10.28
C ALA A 103 5.12 -16.78 -11.59
N ALA A 104 4.17 -15.84 -11.66
CA ALA A 104 4.00 -14.94 -12.81
C ALA A 104 5.03 -13.80 -12.84
N LEU A 105 5.72 -13.54 -11.73
CA LEU A 105 6.78 -12.53 -11.68
C LEU A 105 8.02 -13.01 -12.43
N SER A 106 8.81 -12.07 -12.95
CA SER A 106 10.16 -12.42 -13.42
C SER A 106 11.01 -12.95 -12.25
N PRO A 107 11.94 -13.89 -12.50
CA PRO A 107 12.82 -14.43 -11.47
C PRO A 107 13.56 -13.33 -10.68
N ASP A 108 14.07 -12.31 -11.37
CA ASP A 108 14.79 -11.20 -10.77
C ASP A 108 13.91 -10.36 -9.83
N VAL A 109 12.65 -10.10 -10.23
CA VAL A 109 11.69 -9.35 -9.38
C VAL A 109 11.36 -10.14 -8.12
N LEU A 110 11.11 -11.44 -8.25
CA LEU A 110 10.84 -12.31 -7.11
C LEU A 110 12.06 -12.40 -6.18
N GLU A 111 13.26 -12.50 -6.74
CA GLU A 111 14.52 -12.53 -5.99
C GLU A 111 14.73 -11.26 -5.16
N CYS A 112 14.46 -10.08 -5.74
CA CYS A 112 14.52 -8.80 -5.02
C CYS A 112 13.51 -8.75 -3.86
N ALA A 113 12.26 -9.17 -4.10
CA ALA A 113 11.23 -9.19 -3.06
C ALA A 113 11.59 -10.15 -1.91
N GLN A 114 12.15 -11.32 -2.23
CA GLN A 114 12.67 -12.27 -1.25
C GLN A 114 13.83 -11.67 -0.43
N GLY A 115 14.77 -11.01 -1.10
CA GLY A 115 15.89 -10.32 -0.45
C GLY A 115 15.40 -9.29 0.56
N TYR A 116 14.49 -8.40 0.15
CA TYR A 116 13.92 -7.38 1.03
C TYR A 116 13.25 -7.97 2.28
N VAL A 117 12.39 -8.98 2.10
CA VAL A 117 11.72 -9.65 3.24
C VAL A 117 12.73 -10.35 4.15
N ALA A 118 13.77 -10.98 3.58
CA ALA A 118 14.84 -11.60 4.35
C ALA A 118 15.63 -10.57 5.17
N GLY A 119 15.91 -9.39 4.62
CA GLY A 119 16.58 -8.30 5.33
C GLY A 119 15.77 -7.76 6.52
N VAL A 120 14.46 -7.54 6.32
CA VAL A 120 13.55 -7.15 7.41
C VAL A 120 13.55 -8.19 8.52
N ASN A 121 13.41 -9.47 8.16
CA ASN A 121 13.42 -10.57 9.11
C ASN A 121 14.77 -10.74 9.82
N ALA A 122 15.89 -10.47 9.16
CA ALA A 122 17.22 -10.52 9.80
C ALA A 122 17.34 -9.50 10.93
N ARG A 123 16.81 -8.28 10.76
CA ARG A 123 16.77 -7.29 11.85
C ARG A 123 15.84 -7.73 12.98
N ILE A 124 14.71 -8.35 12.66
CA ILE A 124 13.79 -8.90 13.67
C ILE A 124 14.47 -10.02 14.48
N GLU A 125 15.19 -10.92 13.81
CA GLU A 125 15.93 -12.01 14.46
C GLU A 125 17.06 -11.49 15.36
N GLU A 126 17.80 -10.47 14.90
CA GLU A 126 18.82 -9.77 15.70
C GLU A 126 18.23 -9.18 16.99
N LEU A 127 17.09 -8.49 16.90
CA LEU A 127 16.40 -7.90 18.04
C LEU A 127 15.78 -8.95 18.98
N ALA A 128 15.38 -10.11 18.46
CA ALA A 128 14.94 -11.22 19.28
C ALA A 128 16.10 -11.84 20.08
N ALA A 129 17.32 -11.83 19.53
CA ALA A 129 18.52 -12.32 20.21
C ALA A 129 19.06 -11.33 21.25
N ASP A 130 18.86 -10.02 21.05
CA ASP A 130 19.18 -8.97 22.02
C ASP A 130 18.01 -7.99 22.21
N PRO A 131 17.03 -8.35 23.05
CA PRO A 131 15.84 -7.52 23.28
C PRO A 131 16.13 -6.14 23.87
N ALA A 132 17.34 -5.89 24.40
CA ALA A 132 17.71 -4.56 24.89
C ALA A 132 17.82 -3.52 23.76
N GLN A 133 17.93 -3.96 22.51
CA GLN A 133 17.97 -3.10 21.33
C GLN A 133 16.58 -2.87 20.70
N LEU A 134 15.52 -3.49 21.21
CA LEU A 134 14.17 -3.28 20.69
C LEU A 134 13.77 -1.80 20.84
N PRO A 135 13.14 -1.20 19.81
CA PRO A 135 12.53 0.12 19.96
C PRO A 135 11.61 0.18 21.18
N LEU A 136 11.65 1.30 21.91
CA LEU A 136 10.98 1.47 23.20
C LEU A 136 9.47 1.18 23.13
N GLU A 137 8.85 1.48 21.99
CA GLU A 137 7.43 1.26 21.72
C GLU A 137 7.01 -0.20 21.95
N TYR A 138 7.86 -1.17 21.58
CA TYR A 138 7.59 -2.59 21.78
C TYR A 138 7.51 -2.95 23.28
N GLY A 139 8.43 -2.40 24.09
CA GLY A 139 8.44 -2.58 25.53
C GLY A 139 7.24 -1.93 26.23
N ILE A 140 6.88 -0.71 25.82
CA ILE A 140 5.70 0.01 26.34
C ILE A 140 4.41 -0.76 26.04
N LEU A 141 4.28 -1.26 24.81
CA LEU A 141 3.06 -1.92 24.35
C LEU A 141 3.01 -3.41 24.74
N GLY A 142 4.14 -4.00 25.11
CA GLY A 142 4.25 -5.43 25.39
C GLY A 142 3.95 -6.28 24.17
N ILE A 143 4.47 -5.88 23.00
CA ILE A 143 4.33 -6.60 21.73
C ILE A 143 5.71 -6.85 21.11
N SER A 144 5.77 -7.79 20.16
CA SER A 144 6.98 -8.08 19.37
C SER A 144 6.71 -7.85 17.89
N PRO A 145 7.71 -7.48 17.07
CA PRO A 145 7.52 -7.34 15.63
C PRO A 145 7.07 -8.65 14.98
N LEU A 146 6.20 -8.56 13.99
CA LEU A 146 5.76 -9.70 13.19
C LEU A 146 6.87 -10.15 12.25
N ARG A 147 7.01 -11.47 12.08
CA ARG A 147 7.82 -12.03 10.99
C ARG A 147 7.10 -11.83 9.66
N TRP A 148 7.84 -11.38 8.65
CA TRP A 148 7.31 -11.10 7.31
C TRP A 148 7.40 -12.31 6.41
N GLN A 149 6.42 -12.47 5.52
CA GLN A 149 6.46 -13.45 4.43
C GLN A 149 6.30 -12.75 3.08
N VAL A 150 6.96 -13.26 2.04
CA VAL A 150 6.79 -12.74 0.67
C VAL A 150 5.33 -12.85 0.21
N ALA A 151 4.62 -13.87 0.69
CA ALA A 151 3.18 -14.04 0.46
C ALA A 151 2.34 -12.86 0.97
N ASP A 152 2.78 -12.13 2.00
CA ASP A 152 2.04 -11.00 2.56
C ASP A 152 2.04 -9.81 1.59
N LEU A 153 3.09 -9.67 0.77
CA LEU A 153 3.16 -8.71 -0.33
C LEU A 153 2.16 -9.05 -1.47
N VAL A 154 1.60 -10.26 -1.49
CA VAL A 154 0.54 -10.66 -2.42
C VAL A 154 -0.83 -10.56 -1.78
N ARG A 155 -0.93 -11.01 -0.52
CA ARG A 155 -2.18 -11.09 0.22
C ARG A 155 -2.76 -9.71 0.51
N GLY A 156 -1.92 -8.76 0.92
CA GLY A 156 -2.33 -7.39 1.21
C GLY A 156 -2.60 -6.61 -0.08
N ARG A 157 -3.87 -6.34 -0.38
CA ARG A 157 -4.29 -5.45 -1.49
C ARG A 157 -4.82 -4.09 -1.02
N GLY A 158 -4.95 -3.91 0.30
CA GLY A 158 -5.43 -2.67 0.93
C GLY A 158 -6.95 -2.50 0.88
N ILE A 159 -7.49 -1.65 1.76
CA ILE A 159 -8.89 -1.23 1.76
C ILE A 159 -9.04 -0.07 0.77
N GLY A 160 -9.58 -0.33 -0.42
CA GLY A 160 -10.17 0.64 -1.34
C GLY A 160 -9.27 1.75 -1.89
N MET A 161 -9.26 1.95 -3.20
CA MET A 161 -8.61 3.08 -3.87
C MET A 161 -9.35 4.41 -3.67
N GLY A 162 -9.86 4.70 -2.46
CA GLY A 162 -10.31 6.05 -2.08
C GLY A 162 -11.44 6.70 -2.90
N ASP A 163 -12.15 5.94 -3.74
CA ASP A 163 -13.12 6.43 -4.73
C ASP A 163 -14.52 5.78 -4.62
N ALA A 164 -14.77 4.92 -3.63
CA ALA A 164 -16.07 4.26 -3.44
C ALA A 164 -17.21 5.24 -3.09
N ASP A 165 -16.87 6.31 -2.36
CA ASP A 165 -17.78 7.40 -2.03
C ASP A 165 -18.19 8.22 -3.26
N ASP A 166 -17.36 8.25 -4.30
CA ASP A 166 -17.74 8.86 -5.57
C ASP A 166 -18.91 8.11 -6.23
N GLU A 167 -19.03 6.79 -6.06
CA GLU A 167 -20.18 6.03 -6.59
C GLU A 167 -21.51 6.40 -5.93
N VAL A 168 -21.49 6.55 -4.60
CA VAL A 168 -22.67 7.01 -3.85
C VAL A 168 -23.03 8.44 -4.24
N ARG A 169 -22.03 9.31 -4.35
CA ARG A 169 -22.20 10.70 -4.78
C ARG A 169 -22.80 10.78 -6.19
N ARG A 170 -22.29 10.00 -7.15
CA ARG A 170 -22.82 9.88 -8.52
C ARG A 170 -24.28 9.45 -8.53
N ALA A 171 -24.64 8.43 -7.74
CA ALA A 171 -26.02 7.96 -7.64
C ALA A 171 -26.97 9.05 -7.09
N GLN A 172 -26.55 9.78 -6.06
CA GLN A 172 -27.34 10.89 -5.49
C GLN A 172 -27.47 12.07 -6.46
N LEU A 173 -26.41 12.42 -7.20
CA LEU A 173 -26.46 13.45 -8.22
C LEU A 173 -27.35 13.04 -9.40
N ARG A 174 -27.33 11.75 -9.79
CA ARG A 174 -28.27 11.21 -10.77
C ARG A 174 -29.72 11.39 -10.33
N ALA A 175 -30.04 11.05 -9.08
CA ALA A 175 -31.39 11.18 -8.52
C ALA A 175 -31.91 12.62 -8.54
N ARG A 176 -31.01 13.61 -8.48
CA ARG A 176 -31.33 15.04 -8.50
C ARG A 176 -31.26 15.67 -9.90
N GLY A 177 -30.90 14.91 -10.93
CA GLY A 177 -30.70 15.43 -12.29
C GLY A 177 -29.46 16.32 -12.45
N LEU A 178 -28.44 16.15 -11.61
CA LEU A 178 -27.24 17.01 -11.54
C LEU A 178 -25.95 16.33 -12.04
N LEU A 179 -26.08 15.18 -12.69
CA LEU A 179 -24.92 14.35 -13.04
C LEU A 179 -24.05 14.96 -14.15
N ASP A 180 -24.65 15.75 -15.04
CA ASP A 180 -23.91 16.47 -16.10
C ASP A 180 -22.94 17.50 -15.49
N ALA A 181 -23.29 18.11 -14.35
CA ALA A 181 -22.42 19.05 -13.64
C ALA A 181 -21.18 18.35 -13.05
N GLU A 182 -21.33 17.11 -12.58
CA GLU A 182 -20.19 16.32 -12.11
C GLU A 182 -19.25 15.97 -13.26
N GLN A 183 -19.77 15.55 -14.42
CA GLN A 183 -18.92 15.21 -15.57
C GLN A 183 -18.05 16.38 -16.03
N LEU A 184 -18.50 17.62 -15.82
CA LEU A 184 -17.70 18.81 -16.08
C LEU A 184 -16.59 19.04 -15.04
N MET A 185 -16.85 18.74 -13.76
CA MET A 185 -15.91 19.00 -12.66
C MET A 185 -14.91 17.87 -12.42
N MET A 186 -15.37 16.62 -12.53
CA MET A 186 -14.63 15.39 -12.27
C MET A 186 -14.95 14.36 -13.36
N PRO A 187 -14.46 14.56 -14.59
CA PRO A 187 -14.72 13.63 -15.69
C PRO A 187 -14.11 12.25 -15.40
N LEU A 188 -14.86 11.20 -15.71
CA LEU A 188 -14.37 9.82 -15.63
C LEU A 188 -13.19 9.62 -16.59
N ARG A 189 -12.21 8.82 -16.14
CA ARG A 189 -11.02 8.46 -16.92
C ARG A 189 -10.78 6.95 -16.80
N PRO A 190 -10.83 6.19 -17.91
CA PRO A 190 -11.19 6.61 -19.27
C PRO A 190 -12.62 7.17 -19.37
N ALA A 191 -12.89 7.96 -20.41
CA ALA A 191 -14.22 8.51 -20.62
C ALA A 191 -15.23 7.38 -20.87
N TRP A 192 -16.32 7.37 -20.10
CA TRP A 192 -17.38 6.38 -20.16
C TRP A 192 -18.72 7.02 -19.80
N SER A 193 -19.80 6.48 -20.36
CA SER A 193 -21.18 6.89 -20.07
C SER A 193 -21.90 5.77 -19.33
N PHE A 194 -22.36 6.03 -18.11
CA PHE A 194 -23.17 5.08 -17.35
C PHE A 194 -24.62 5.05 -17.83
N THR A 195 -25.27 3.91 -17.60
CA THR A 195 -26.72 3.74 -17.70
C THR A 195 -27.23 3.33 -16.34
N VAL A 196 -28.35 3.90 -15.88
CA VAL A 196 -28.99 3.41 -14.65
C VAL A 196 -29.59 2.04 -14.95
N PRO A 197 -29.16 0.97 -14.26
CA PRO A 197 -29.73 -0.37 -14.46
C PRO A 197 -31.23 -0.38 -14.17
N GLU A 198 -31.98 -1.17 -14.95
CA GLU A 198 -33.41 -1.35 -14.72
C GLU A 198 -33.67 -1.87 -13.30
N GLY A 199 -34.58 -1.20 -12.58
CA GLY A 199 -34.94 -1.55 -11.20
C GLY A 199 -33.97 -1.05 -10.11
N LEU A 200 -32.89 -0.33 -10.46
CA LEU A 200 -32.08 0.36 -9.46
C LEU A 200 -32.72 1.69 -9.07
N ASP A 201 -33.17 1.78 -7.82
CA ASP A 201 -33.54 3.06 -7.21
C ASP A 201 -32.28 3.78 -6.71
N VAL A 202 -31.78 4.71 -7.52
CA VAL A 202 -30.61 5.54 -7.20
C VAL A 202 -30.86 6.54 -6.07
N ALA A 203 -32.12 6.92 -5.81
CA ALA A 203 -32.44 7.82 -4.70
C ALA A 203 -32.33 7.11 -3.34
N ALA A 204 -32.46 5.78 -3.33
CA ALA A 204 -32.25 4.94 -2.16
C ALA A 204 -30.78 4.54 -1.94
N VAL A 205 -29.84 5.00 -2.77
CA VAL A 205 -28.39 4.79 -2.56
C VAL A 205 -27.85 5.93 -1.67
N GLY A 206 -27.16 5.57 -0.59
CA GLY A 206 -26.63 6.55 0.36
C GLY A 206 -25.44 6.04 1.17
N ASP A 207 -24.92 6.89 2.05
CA ASP A 207 -23.65 6.63 2.77
C ASP A 207 -23.68 5.31 3.57
N ALA A 208 -24.84 4.90 4.07
CA ALA A 208 -25.02 3.60 4.73
C ALA A 208 -24.65 2.40 3.84
N ASP A 209 -24.75 2.54 2.51
CA ASP A 209 -24.38 1.50 1.54
C ASP A 209 -22.85 1.32 1.43
N LEU A 210 -22.04 2.31 1.85
CA LEU A 210 -20.58 2.18 1.94
C LEU A 210 -20.16 1.17 3.03
N GLY A 211 -20.96 1.01 4.09
CA GLY A 211 -20.68 0.11 5.20
C GLY A 211 -19.27 0.30 5.76
N VAL A 212 -18.44 -0.74 5.68
CA VAL A 212 -17.04 -0.70 6.17
C VAL A 212 -16.13 0.29 5.43
N LEU A 213 -16.56 0.81 4.26
CA LEU A 213 -15.83 1.82 3.49
C LEU A 213 -16.14 3.26 3.91
N ASP A 214 -17.25 3.48 4.62
CA ASP A 214 -17.66 4.79 5.13
C ASP A 214 -16.59 5.33 6.09
N PRO A 215 -16.03 6.54 5.87
CA PRO A 215 -15.07 7.14 6.80
C PRO A 215 -15.49 7.14 8.27
N ALA A 216 -16.78 7.22 8.59
CA ALA A 216 -17.29 7.17 9.96
C ALA A 216 -17.29 5.75 10.55
N ASN A 217 -17.42 4.73 9.70
CA ASN A 217 -17.38 3.31 10.08
C ASN A 217 -16.00 2.69 9.84
N ARG A 218 -15.06 3.47 9.28
CA ARG A 218 -13.68 3.01 9.10
C ARG A 218 -13.10 2.74 10.49
N PRO A 219 -12.32 1.67 10.61
CA PRO A 219 -11.69 1.35 11.88
C PRO A 219 -10.74 2.46 12.33
N ILE A 220 -10.45 2.51 13.64
CA ILE A 220 -9.56 3.51 14.24
C ILE A 220 -8.26 3.59 13.43
N ASP A 221 -7.98 4.78 12.92
CA ASP A 221 -6.81 5.00 12.08
C ASP A 221 -5.55 5.04 12.95
N PHE A 222 -4.67 4.06 12.80
CA PHE A 222 -3.32 4.06 13.39
C PHE A 222 -2.28 4.50 12.33
N ASN A 223 -2.67 5.45 11.47
CA ASN A 223 -1.83 5.92 10.38
C ASN A 223 -0.87 7.02 10.88
N PRO A 224 0.45 6.84 10.73
CA PRO A 224 1.42 7.85 11.12
C PRO A 224 1.30 9.15 10.32
N VAL A 225 0.66 9.15 9.15
CA VAL A 225 0.52 10.30 8.23
C VAL A 225 -0.64 11.24 8.61
N GLN A 226 -1.60 10.83 9.45
CA GLN A 226 -2.89 11.54 9.59
C GLN A 226 -3.36 11.86 11.01
N GLU A 227 -2.46 12.02 11.98
CA GLU A 227 -2.92 12.48 13.30
C GLU A 227 -3.44 13.93 13.31
N ALA A 228 -3.03 14.76 12.34
CA ALA A 228 -3.52 16.13 12.19
C ALA A 228 -5.03 16.22 11.90
N ARG A 229 -5.67 15.14 11.44
CA ARG A 229 -7.12 15.09 11.18
C ARG A 229 -7.98 15.10 12.44
N LEU A 230 -7.41 14.67 13.58
CA LEU A 230 -8.11 14.63 14.87
C LEU A 230 -7.99 15.95 15.64
N ASP A 231 -7.11 16.86 15.21
CA ASP A 231 -7.01 18.22 15.73
C ASP A 231 -7.89 19.17 14.90
N PRO A 232 -8.98 19.71 15.46
CA PRO A 232 -9.86 20.66 14.77
C PRO A 232 -9.12 21.90 14.24
N GLU A 233 -8.02 22.31 14.87
CA GLU A 233 -7.22 23.48 14.48
C GLU A 233 -6.32 23.20 13.25
N GLN A 234 -5.86 21.95 13.07
CA GLN A 234 -5.01 21.55 11.93
C GLN A 234 -5.76 20.95 10.75
N ARG A 235 -7.09 20.79 10.88
CA ARG A 235 -7.99 20.23 9.87
C ARG A 235 -7.95 20.96 8.52
N TRP A 236 -7.59 22.24 8.51
CA TRP A 236 -7.53 23.08 7.31
C TRP A 236 -6.27 22.87 6.48
N THR A 237 -5.12 22.62 7.11
CA THR A 237 -3.81 22.40 6.46
C THR A 237 -3.73 21.06 5.73
N ASP A 238 -4.38 20.02 6.26
CA ASP A 238 -4.30 18.66 5.71
C ASP A 238 -5.21 18.45 4.47
N ARG A 239 -6.27 19.27 4.33
CA ARG A 239 -7.19 19.21 3.18
C ARG A 239 -6.53 19.62 1.85
N PHE A 240 -5.40 20.32 1.91
CA PHE A 240 -4.57 20.71 0.77
C PHE A 240 -3.27 19.88 0.67
N ALA A 241 -3.04 18.91 1.56
CA ALA A 241 -1.82 18.10 1.62
C ALA A 241 -1.85 16.85 0.72
N LEU A 242 -2.81 16.78 -0.21
CA LEU A 242 -2.95 15.70 -1.19
C LEU A 242 -2.80 16.29 -2.59
N GLY A 243 -1.62 16.10 -3.17
CA GLY A 243 -1.28 16.63 -4.49
C GLY A 243 0.06 16.10 -4.95
N SER A 244 0.45 16.36 -6.19
CA SER A 244 1.81 16.11 -6.65
C SER A 244 2.07 16.91 -7.90
N ASN A 245 3.29 17.40 -8.07
CA ASN A 245 3.79 17.90 -9.34
C ASN A 245 4.73 16.87 -9.99
N ALA A 246 4.68 16.78 -11.32
CA ALA A 246 5.68 16.06 -12.10
C ALA A 246 5.87 16.71 -13.46
N TRP A 247 7.09 17.20 -13.73
CA TRP A 247 7.46 17.80 -15.00
C TRP A 247 8.61 17.04 -15.66
N THR A 248 8.50 16.84 -16.97
CA THR A 248 9.59 16.35 -17.81
C THR A 248 9.95 17.41 -18.84
N ILE A 249 11.25 17.66 -19.00
CA ILE A 249 11.80 18.59 -19.99
C ILE A 249 12.61 17.78 -20.99
N ALA A 250 12.24 17.89 -22.26
CA ALA A 250 12.95 17.23 -23.36
C ALA A 250 14.39 17.78 -23.49
N PRO A 251 15.35 16.97 -23.97
CA PRO A 251 16.73 17.42 -24.22
C PRO A 251 16.82 18.70 -25.06
N SER A 252 15.97 18.83 -26.09
CA SER A 252 15.91 20.00 -26.98
C SER A 252 15.44 21.29 -26.29
N ARG A 253 14.98 21.20 -25.04
CA ARG A 253 14.49 22.31 -24.22
C ARG A 253 15.37 22.56 -22.98
N SER A 254 16.51 21.88 -22.85
CA SER A 254 17.46 22.09 -21.75
C SER A 254 18.80 22.63 -22.25
N ALA A 255 19.43 23.52 -21.48
CA ALA A 255 20.74 24.08 -21.83
C ALA A 255 21.87 23.04 -21.83
N THR A 256 21.68 21.91 -21.15
CA THR A 256 22.66 20.81 -21.09
C THR A 256 22.49 19.79 -22.21
N GLY A 257 21.42 19.88 -23.01
CA GLY A 257 21.05 18.83 -23.97
C GLY A 257 20.68 17.49 -23.33
N ARG A 258 20.39 17.46 -22.01
CA ARG A 258 19.96 16.26 -21.26
C ARG A 258 18.51 16.42 -20.78
N PRO A 259 17.73 15.32 -20.72
CA PRO A 259 16.38 15.41 -20.17
C PRO A 259 16.41 15.75 -18.68
N ILE A 260 15.38 16.42 -18.19
CA ILE A 260 15.21 16.76 -16.76
C ILE A 260 13.86 16.20 -16.29
N LEU A 261 13.86 15.54 -15.14
CA LEU A 261 12.66 15.19 -14.38
C LEU A 261 12.64 16.01 -13.09
N ALA A 262 11.51 16.69 -12.82
CA ALA A 262 11.20 17.25 -11.52
C ALA A 262 9.97 16.52 -10.98
N ASN A 263 10.14 15.72 -9.92
CA ASN A 263 9.05 15.01 -9.26
C ASN A 263 8.93 15.48 -7.79
N ASP A 264 7.74 15.94 -7.44
CA ASP A 264 7.48 16.69 -6.20
C ASP A 264 6.14 16.23 -5.60
N PRO A 265 6.13 15.07 -4.90
CA PRO A 265 4.91 14.52 -4.30
C PRO A 265 4.53 15.27 -3.01
N HIS A 266 3.28 15.69 -2.91
CA HIS A 266 2.73 16.34 -1.71
C HIS A 266 1.91 15.33 -0.92
N LEU A 267 2.47 14.89 0.19
CA LEU A 267 1.80 14.02 1.16
C LEU A 267 1.74 14.74 2.50
N GLY A 268 0.75 14.38 3.32
CA GLY A 268 0.62 14.87 4.70
C GLY A 268 1.93 14.71 5.48
N ILE A 269 2.24 15.73 6.28
CA ILE A 269 3.37 15.68 7.22
C ILE A 269 2.84 15.03 8.49
N GLY A 270 3.16 13.75 8.67
CA GLY A 270 2.80 13.00 9.87
C GLY A 270 3.97 12.70 10.79
N ARG A 271 3.70 11.89 11.82
CA ARG A 271 4.70 11.40 12.80
C ARG A 271 5.89 10.70 12.15
N ALA A 272 5.67 10.05 11.01
CA ALA A 272 6.72 9.39 10.25
C ALA A 272 6.64 9.77 8.76
N SER A 273 7.80 10.10 8.18
CA SER A 273 7.92 10.27 6.73
C SER A 273 7.42 9.01 5.98
N PRO A 274 6.65 9.16 4.89
CA PRO A 274 6.23 8.05 4.04
C PRO A 274 7.35 7.59 3.08
N ARG A 275 8.58 8.08 3.26
CA ARG A 275 9.73 7.85 2.39
C ARG A 275 10.98 7.46 3.18
N HIS A 276 11.70 6.48 2.66
CA HIS A 276 13.05 6.10 3.09
C HIS A 276 14.00 6.20 1.89
N MET A 277 15.11 6.91 2.05
CA MET A 277 16.09 7.14 0.99
C MET A 277 17.13 6.02 1.00
N CYS A 278 17.45 5.47 -0.17
CA CYS A 278 18.50 4.47 -0.29
C CYS A 278 19.10 4.47 -1.70
N HIS A 279 20.37 4.10 -1.81
CA HIS A 279 21.05 3.80 -3.07
C HIS A 279 21.40 2.32 -3.09
N LEU A 280 20.97 1.60 -4.13
CA LEU A 280 21.24 0.18 -4.31
C LEU A 280 22.13 -0.03 -5.53
N THR A 281 23.23 -0.76 -5.35
CA THR A 281 24.13 -1.16 -6.43
C THR A 281 24.40 -2.67 -6.39
N ALA A 282 24.21 -3.34 -7.53
CA ALA A 282 24.57 -4.73 -7.78
C ALA A 282 24.79 -4.94 -9.29
N PRO A 283 25.30 -6.11 -9.76
CA PRO A 283 25.36 -6.39 -11.19
C PRO A 283 23.98 -6.22 -11.84
N GLY A 284 23.87 -5.28 -12.78
CA GLY A 284 22.59 -4.95 -13.42
C GLY A 284 21.63 -4.11 -12.57
N LEU A 285 22.08 -3.44 -11.50
CA LEU A 285 21.28 -2.52 -10.69
C LEU A 285 22.14 -1.35 -10.22
N ASP A 286 21.68 -0.13 -10.48
CA ASP A 286 22.23 1.10 -9.92
C ASP A 286 21.04 2.07 -9.83
N VAL A 287 20.49 2.25 -8.63
CA VAL A 287 19.28 3.05 -8.41
C VAL A 287 19.32 3.77 -7.07
N ILE A 288 19.07 5.08 -7.10
CA ILE A 288 19.01 5.93 -5.91
C ILE A 288 17.72 6.73 -5.90
N GLY A 289 17.13 6.87 -4.70
CA GLY A 289 15.96 7.71 -4.49
C GLY A 289 15.19 7.31 -3.25
N ALA A 290 13.89 7.56 -3.27
CA ALA A 290 12.98 7.33 -2.15
C ALA A 290 12.05 6.14 -2.41
N GLY A 291 12.03 5.16 -1.51
CA GLY A 291 11.05 4.08 -1.43
C GLY A 291 9.99 4.31 -0.35
N ALA A 292 8.88 3.59 -0.41
CA ALA A 292 7.95 3.54 0.72
C ALA A 292 8.49 2.55 1.76
N PRO A 293 8.66 2.94 3.04
CA PRO A 293 9.03 2.00 4.09
C PRO A 293 8.05 0.81 4.09
N GLY A 294 8.57 -0.42 4.06
CA GLY A 294 7.76 -1.63 4.02
C GLY A 294 7.46 -2.18 2.61
N LEU A 295 7.85 -1.48 1.54
CA LEU A 295 7.81 -2.02 0.18
C LEU A 295 9.22 -2.01 -0.45
N PRO A 296 9.58 -3.07 -1.19
CA PRO A 296 10.89 -3.15 -1.85
C PRO A 296 11.02 -2.15 -3.01
N GLY A 297 12.23 -1.60 -3.14
CA GLY A 297 12.63 -0.76 -4.26
C GLY A 297 12.50 0.75 -4.02
N ILE A 298 12.89 1.51 -5.04
CA ILE A 298 12.90 2.97 -5.09
C ILE A 298 11.71 3.41 -5.94
N MET A 299 10.79 4.14 -5.34
CA MET A 299 9.54 4.53 -5.99
C MET A 299 9.69 5.79 -6.85
N GLN A 300 10.59 6.69 -6.44
CA GLN A 300 10.87 7.97 -7.08
C GLN A 300 12.38 8.20 -6.99
N GLY A 301 13.05 8.48 -8.12
CA GLY A 301 14.51 8.57 -8.14
C GLY A 301 15.07 8.46 -9.55
N HIS A 302 16.28 7.92 -9.65
CA HIS A 302 16.89 7.63 -10.94
C HIS A 302 17.83 6.43 -10.88
N THR A 303 18.04 5.83 -12.05
CA THR A 303 19.10 4.86 -12.30
C THR A 303 20.31 5.54 -12.93
N ASP A 304 21.31 4.76 -13.33
CA ASP A 304 22.39 5.18 -14.22
C ASP A 304 21.93 5.44 -15.68
N ARG A 305 20.65 5.24 -16.00
CA ARG A 305 20.08 5.36 -17.36
C ARG A 305 18.92 6.34 -17.48
N PHE A 306 18.01 6.38 -16.51
CA PHE A 306 16.80 7.22 -16.57
C PHE A 306 16.33 7.66 -15.18
N ALA A 307 15.56 8.74 -15.14
CA ALA A 307 14.88 9.21 -13.93
C ALA A 307 13.38 8.87 -14.01
N PHE A 308 12.77 8.60 -12.87
CA PHE A 308 11.37 8.21 -12.77
C PHE A 308 10.73 8.76 -11.49
N GLY A 309 9.41 8.94 -11.54
CA GLY A 309 8.61 9.42 -10.44
C GLY A 309 7.15 9.11 -10.69
N ARG A 310 6.31 9.25 -9.66
CA ARG A 310 4.87 9.00 -9.75
C ARG A 310 4.08 10.12 -9.11
N THR A 311 2.88 10.32 -9.64
CA THR A 311 1.85 11.21 -9.09
C THR A 311 0.54 10.44 -9.03
N ASN A 312 -0.41 10.93 -8.24
CA ASN A 312 -1.75 10.36 -8.24
C ASN A 312 -2.41 10.58 -9.61
N PHE A 313 -2.97 9.51 -10.17
CA PHE A 313 -3.77 9.57 -11.38
C PHE A 313 -5.19 9.17 -11.02
N HIS A 314 -6.11 10.14 -11.08
CA HIS A 314 -7.51 9.95 -10.74
C HIS A 314 -8.21 9.27 -11.91
N ILE A 315 -8.17 7.94 -11.90
CA ILE A 315 -8.92 7.07 -12.80
C ILE A 315 -9.98 6.32 -12.01
N ASP A 316 -11.05 5.94 -12.69
CA ASP A 316 -12.13 5.17 -12.09
C ASP A 316 -11.71 3.70 -11.99
N GLN A 317 -11.54 3.19 -10.76
CA GLN A 317 -11.02 1.84 -10.50
C GLN A 317 -11.88 1.01 -9.56
N THR A 318 -13.06 1.51 -9.22
CA THR A 318 -13.93 0.96 -8.18
C THR A 318 -15.38 1.02 -8.60
N ASP A 319 -16.15 -0.03 -8.30
CA ASP A 319 -17.60 -0.03 -8.47
C ASP A 319 -18.30 -0.53 -7.19
N LEU A 320 -19.52 -0.02 -6.95
CA LEU A 320 -20.45 -0.58 -5.97
C LEU A 320 -21.61 -1.29 -6.68
N PHE A 321 -21.76 -2.58 -6.40
CA PHE A 321 -22.88 -3.39 -6.87
C PHE A 321 -23.96 -3.47 -5.81
N ILE A 322 -25.10 -2.82 -6.06
CA ILE A 322 -26.29 -2.93 -5.21
C ILE A 322 -27.00 -4.26 -5.52
N LEU A 323 -26.92 -5.21 -4.58
CA LEU A 323 -27.48 -6.54 -4.70
C LEU A 323 -28.84 -6.63 -4.00
N ARG A 324 -29.82 -7.21 -4.67
CA ARG A 324 -31.08 -7.64 -4.04
C ARG A 324 -30.84 -8.95 -3.29
N THR A 325 -31.12 -8.98 -1.99
CA THR A 325 -31.11 -10.20 -1.18
C THR A 325 -32.49 -10.84 -1.10
N LYS A 326 -32.56 -12.12 -0.76
CA LYS A 326 -33.82 -12.86 -0.70
C LYS A 326 -34.55 -12.54 0.60
N GLU A 327 -35.81 -12.13 0.49
CA GLU A 327 -36.68 -11.94 1.65
C GLU A 327 -36.78 -13.23 2.47
N GLY A 328 -36.61 -13.13 3.80
CA GLY A 328 -36.56 -14.27 4.71
C GLY A 328 -35.29 -15.14 4.63
N ASP A 329 -34.37 -14.88 3.68
CA ASP A 329 -33.08 -15.56 3.55
C ASP A 329 -31.99 -14.58 3.07
N PRO A 330 -31.53 -13.67 3.94
CA PRO A 330 -30.56 -12.65 3.58
C PRO A 330 -29.17 -13.22 3.27
N GLY A 331 -28.97 -14.54 3.39
CA GLY A 331 -27.75 -15.24 2.94
C GLY A 331 -27.69 -15.48 1.42
N ARG A 332 -28.75 -15.12 0.68
CA ARG A 332 -28.82 -15.26 -0.78
C ARG A 332 -29.03 -13.93 -1.48
N TYR A 333 -28.43 -13.78 -2.66
CA TYR A 333 -28.59 -12.63 -3.55
C TYR A 333 -29.06 -13.03 -4.95
N TRP A 334 -29.77 -12.13 -5.62
CA TRP A 334 -30.25 -12.34 -6.98
C TRP A 334 -29.12 -12.11 -7.99
N HIS A 335 -28.87 -13.08 -8.85
CA HIS A 335 -27.85 -12.96 -9.90
C HIS A 335 -28.19 -13.83 -11.10
N LYS A 336 -28.24 -13.22 -12.29
CA LYS A 336 -28.51 -13.89 -13.58
C LYS A 336 -29.71 -14.86 -13.52
N GLY A 337 -30.85 -14.37 -13.03
CA GLY A 337 -32.12 -15.12 -13.02
C GLY A 337 -32.28 -16.13 -11.89
N LYS A 338 -31.36 -16.21 -10.93
CA LYS A 338 -31.44 -17.15 -9.80
C LYS A 338 -30.94 -16.57 -8.49
N TRP A 339 -31.44 -17.11 -7.38
CA TRP A 339 -30.92 -16.84 -6.04
C TRP A 339 -29.65 -17.66 -5.79
N LYS A 340 -28.53 -17.00 -5.53
CA LYS A 340 -27.24 -17.61 -5.21
C LYS A 340 -26.90 -17.33 -3.74
N ALA A 341 -26.31 -18.30 -3.04
CA ALA A 341 -25.75 -18.06 -1.72
C ALA A 341 -24.49 -17.17 -1.83
N PHE A 342 -24.23 -16.35 -0.82
CA PHE A 342 -22.93 -15.71 -0.67
C PHE A 342 -21.83 -16.75 -0.43
N GLU A 343 -20.64 -16.48 -0.94
CA GLU A 343 -19.42 -17.19 -0.54
C GLU A 343 -19.06 -16.72 0.87
N THR A 344 -18.77 -17.64 1.78
CA THR A 344 -18.47 -17.33 3.19
C THR A 344 -17.12 -17.92 3.57
N PHE A 345 -16.30 -17.10 4.21
CA PHE A 345 -15.05 -17.51 4.82
C PHE A 345 -15.10 -17.20 6.30
N GLU A 346 -14.97 -18.24 7.11
CA GLU A 346 -14.77 -18.10 8.55
C GLU A 346 -13.29 -17.85 8.83
N ASP A 347 -13.01 -16.91 9.71
CA ASP A 347 -11.67 -16.57 10.15
C ASP A 347 -11.68 -16.33 11.67
N GLU A 348 -10.51 -16.37 12.29
CA GLU A 348 -10.33 -16.14 13.72
C GLU A 348 -9.31 -15.02 13.93
N ILE A 349 -9.72 -14.00 14.69
CA ILE A 349 -8.90 -12.85 15.05
C ILE A 349 -8.45 -13.03 16.49
N ALA A 350 -7.13 -13.15 16.70
CA ALA A 350 -6.56 -13.12 18.04
C ALA A 350 -6.76 -11.72 18.65
N VAL A 351 -7.14 -11.66 19.93
CA VAL A 351 -7.46 -10.40 20.62
C VAL A 351 -6.67 -10.28 21.91
N LYS A 352 -5.96 -9.16 22.11
CA LYS A 352 -5.24 -8.91 23.36
C LYS A 352 -6.21 -8.79 24.53
N GLY A 353 -5.99 -9.59 25.57
CA GLY A 353 -6.78 -9.55 26.80
C GLY A 353 -8.19 -10.14 26.67
N ALA A 354 -8.51 -10.83 25.57
CA ALA A 354 -9.79 -11.50 25.35
C ALA A 354 -9.61 -12.81 24.57
N PRO A 355 -10.59 -13.74 24.59
CA PRO A 355 -10.58 -14.88 23.67
C PRO A 355 -10.56 -14.44 22.20
N PRO A 356 -10.02 -15.26 21.27
CA PRO A 356 -10.10 -14.98 19.85
C PRO A 356 -11.55 -14.81 19.38
N GLU A 357 -11.78 -13.87 18.46
CA GLU A 357 -13.10 -13.60 17.90
C GLU A 357 -13.23 -14.25 16.51
N ARG A 358 -14.29 -15.04 16.32
CA ARG A 358 -14.63 -15.60 15.01
C ARG A 358 -15.35 -14.56 14.18
N VAL A 359 -14.88 -14.37 12.95
CA VAL A 359 -15.47 -13.44 12.00
C VAL A 359 -15.84 -14.15 10.70
N THR A 360 -17.02 -13.80 10.17
CA THR A 360 -17.46 -14.24 8.86
C THR A 360 -17.25 -13.15 7.82
N LEU A 361 -16.58 -13.51 6.73
CA LEU A 361 -16.32 -12.66 5.57
C LEU A 361 -17.18 -13.15 4.41
N ARG A 362 -17.94 -12.25 3.78
CA ARG A 362 -18.91 -12.59 2.73
C ARG A 362 -18.52 -12.01 1.39
N TYR A 363 -18.73 -12.79 0.33
CA TYR A 363 -18.44 -12.38 -1.04
C TYR A 363 -19.58 -12.77 -2.00
N ALA A 364 -19.75 -11.97 -3.05
CA ALA A 364 -20.60 -12.30 -4.19
C ALA A 364 -19.78 -12.32 -5.48
N ALA A 365 -19.57 -13.52 -6.04
CA ALA A 365 -18.75 -13.70 -7.24
C ALA A 365 -17.34 -13.10 -7.06
N GLY A 366 -16.69 -13.45 -5.95
CA GLY A 366 -15.36 -12.98 -5.58
C GLY A 366 -15.26 -11.52 -5.08
N ARG A 367 -16.37 -10.77 -5.01
CA ARG A 367 -16.39 -9.38 -4.54
C ARG A 367 -16.79 -9.28 -3.08
N PRO A 368 -16.05 -8.56 -2.22
CA PRO A 368 -16.38 -8.42 -0.81
C PRO A 368 -17.72 -7.70 -0.60
N ILE A 369 -18.51 -8.20 0.34
CA ILE A 369 -19.75 -7.55 0.78
C ILE A 369 -19.42 -6.52 1.87
N VAL A 370 -19.53 -5.24 1.54
CA VAL A 370 -19.12 -4.12 2.40
C VAL A 370 -20.24 -3.60 3.30
N SER A 371 -21.49 -3.80 2.88
CA SER A 371 -22.68 -3.49 3.68
C SER A 371 -23.81 -4.48 3.39
N GLN A 372 -24.69 -4.65 4.37
CA GLN A 372 -25.89 -5.47 4.24
C GLN A 372 -27.02 -4.89 5.09
N ASP A 373 -28.19 -4.76 4.49
CA ASP A 373 -29.41 -4.26 5.12
C ASP A 373 -30.54 -5.25 4.87
N ALA A 374 -30.89 -6.00 5.91
CA ALA A 374 -31.96 -7.00 5.84
C ALA A 374 -33.35 -6.36 5.70
N ALA A 375 -33.57 -5.16 6.25
CA ALA A 375 -34.86 -4.48 6.16
C ALA A 375 -35.14 -3.99 4.73
N ARG A 376 -34.09 -3.62 4.00
CA ARG A 376 -34.17 -3.25 2.57
C ARG A 376 -34.00 -4.43 1.60
N ASN A 377 -33.85 -5.66 2.11
CA ASN A 377 -33.46 -6.83 1.30
C ASN A 377 -32.30 -6.50 0.34
N ARG A 378 -31.23 -5.89 0.89
CA ARG A 378 -30.12 -5.32 0.14
C ARG A 378 -28.77 -5.74 0.71
N ALA A 379 -27.80 -5.94 -0.17
CA ALA A 379 -26.37 -6.00 0.17
C ALA A 379 -25.57 -5.22 -0.87
N VAL A 380 -24.35 -4.80 -0.52
CA VAL A 380 -23.48 -4.06 -1.44
C VAL A 380 -22.17 -4.79 -1.59
N ALA A 381 -21.82 -5.14 -2.83
CA ALA A 381 -20.54 -5.74 -3.16
C ALA A 381 -19.61 -4.68 -3.74
N PHE A 382 -18.39 -4.61 -3.23
CA PHE A 382 -17.35 -3.72 -3.72
C PHE A 382 -16.51 -4.42 -4.78
N ALA A 383 -16.25 -3.77 -5.90
CA ALA A 383 -15.34 -4.24 -6.92
C ALA A 383 -14.20 -3.26 -7.10
N THR A 384 -12.99 -3.76 -7.27
CA THR A 384 -11.84 -2.98 -7.69
C THR A 384 -10.88 -3.87 -8.47
N VAL A 385 -10.13 -3.28 -9.40
CA VAL A 385 -9.12 -4.01 -10.17
C VAL A 385 -8.03 -4.59 -9.28
N SER A 386 -7.69 -3.96 -8.15
CA SER A 386 -6.58 -4.38 -7.29
C SER A 386 -6.77 -5.77 -6.65
N MET A 387 -8.03 -6.22 -6.55
CA MET A 387 -8.40 -7.53 -6.02
C MET A 387 -8.39 -8.64 -7.08
N LEU A 388 -8.21 -8.31 -8.37
CA LEU A 388 -8.16 -9.29 -9.45
C LEU A 388 -6.77 -9.93 -9.56
N PRO A 389 -6.69 -11.19 -10.04
CA PRO A 389 -5.41 -11.82 -10.35
C PRO A 389 -4.57 -10.96 -11.31
N GLY A 390 -3.26 -10.90 -11.07
CA GLY A 390 -2.30 -10.11 -11.85
C GLY A 390 -2.29 -8.61 -11.54
N ALA A 391 -3.23 -8.09 -10.76
CA ALA A 391 -3.30 -6.65 -10.45
C ALA A 391 -2.42 -6.21 -9.27
N ASN A 392 -1.39 -6.99 -8.92
CA ASN A 392 -0.53 -6.66 -7.78
C ASN A 392 0.48 -5.57 -8.14
N MET A 393 0.24 -4.36 -7.66
CA MET A 393 1.12 -3.23 -7.95
C MET A 393 2.38 -3.17 -7.07
N ARG A 394 2.49 -4.00 -6.01
CA ARG A 394 3.61 -3.93 -5.05
C ARG A 394 4.96 -4.33 -5.66
N PHE A 395 4.96 -5.08 -6.77
CA PHE A 395 6.18 -5.54 -7.44
C PHE A 395 6.61 -4.68 -8.64
N ALA A 396 5.72 -3.82 -9.14
CA ALA A 396 5.99 -3.01 -10.33
C ALA A 396 7.19 -2.08 -10.14
N ILE A 397 7.39 -1.55 -8.93
CA ILE A 397 8.54 -0.68 -8.61
C ILE A 397 9.87 -1.42 -8.74
N ILE A 398 9.95 -2.69 -8.33
CA ILE A 398 11.15 -3.49 -8.53
C ILE A 398 11.43 -3.63 -10.04
N ALA A 399 10.41 -3.99 -10.83
CA ALA A 399 10.55 -4.15 -12.28
C ALA A 399 11.02 -2.85 -12.96
N ILE A 400 10.48 -1.69 -12.55
CA ILE A 400 10.93 -0.37 -12.99
C ILE A 400 12.41 -0.14 -12.61
N ASN A 401 12.81 -0.45 -11.38
CA ASN A 401 14.21 -0.25 -10.94
C ASN A 401 15.21 -1.14 -11.70
N LEU A 402 14.79 -2.34 -12.10
CA LEU A 402 15.62 -3.28 -12.87
C LEU A 402 15.70 -2.95 -14.36
N SER A 403 14.79 -2.12 -14.88
CA SER A 403 14.73 -1.77 -16.30
C SER A 403 16.04 -1.12 -16.80
N LYS A 404 16.38 -1.36 -18.07
CA LYS A 404 17.62 -0.90 -18.70
C LYS A 404 17.41 0.03 -19.88
N ASP A 405 16.23 -0.03 -20.48
CA ASP A 405 15.82 0.80 -21.60
C ASP A 405 14.30 1.05 -21.58
N TRP A 406 13.83 1.79 -22.57
CA TRP A 406 12.40 2.10 -22.72
C TRP A 406 11.53 0.87 -22.95
N ALA A 407 12.05 -0.16 -23.63
CA ALA A 407 11.26 -1.35 -23.91
C ALA A 407 11.03 -2.16 -22.63
N SER A 408 12.09 -2.38 -21.83
CA SER A 408 11.96 -3.02 -20.52
C SER A 408 11.12 -2.17 -19.56
N LEU A 409 11.28 -0.83 -19.59
CA LEU A 409 10.52 0.08 -18.73
C LEU A 409 9.03 0.11 -19.08
N ARG A 410 8.67 -0.03 -20.35
CA ARG A 410 7.26 -0.11 -20.79
C ARG A 410 6.63 -1.47 -20.49
N GLN A 411 7.45 -2.53 -20.42
CA GLN A 411 6.99 -3.87 -20.06
C GLN A 411 6.79 -4.01 -18.55
N ALA A 412 7.67 -3.39 -17.75
CA ALA A 412 7.52 -3.20 -16.32
C ALA A 412 6.32 -2.32 -15.98
#